data_AF-A0A1H9Y1U5-F1
#
_entry.id   AF-A0A1H9Y1U5-F1
#
_cell.length_a   1.000
_cell.length_b   1.000
_cell.length_c   1.000
_cell.angle_alpha   90.00
_cell.angle_beta   90.00
_cell.angle_gamma   90.00
#
_symmetry.space_group_name_H-M   'P 1'
#
loop_
_entity.id
_entity.type
_entity.pdbx_description
1 polymer ?
#
loop_
_entity_poly.entity_id
_entity_poly.type
_entity_poly.pdbx_seq_one_letter_code
_entity_poly.pdbx_strand_id
1 'polypeptide(L)'
;MNKYEKFTKLEHKSYSDVTRFLKQTTHLTAREWIIARLCADFKNLSNRSEMTWIGQNLPDLVPFVDEPYTRQEVSNAHAAFKHKVQRSGTTFFYAYYAGLISKEEMILIIHKIVTDLQKLIETENGEVSDEHMTDVQMLVADALHRINESLDLD
;
A
#
# COMPACT_ATOMS: atom_id res chain seq x y z
N MET A 1 8.85 3.60 -21.56
CA MET A 1 8.72 4.05 -20.16
C MET A 1 9.51 3.09 -19.32
N ASN A 2 10.53 3.58 -18.63
CA ASN A 2 11.71 2.81 -18.22
C ASN A 2 11.40 1.88 -17.04
N LYS A 3 12.05 0.71 -17.05
CA LYS A 3 11.68 -0.55 -16.37
C LYS A 3 11.91 -0.52 -14.84
N TYR A 4 12.22 0.64 -14.26
CA TYR A 4 12.81 0.74 -12.91
C TYR A 4 12.42 1.98 -12.10
N GLU A 5 11.71 2.97 -12.67
CA GLU A 5 11.64 4.31 -12.08
C GLU A 5 11.09 4.36 -10.65
N LYS A 6 10.19 3.45 -10.28
CA LYS A 6 9.53 3.43 -8.97
C LYS A 6 10.31 2.69 -7.87
N PHE A 7 11.22 1.80 -8.23
CA PHE A 7 11.96 0.99 -7.24
C PHE A 7 13.48 1.23 -7.28
N THR A 8 13.95 2.23 -8.03
CA THR A 8 15.38 2.61 -8.10
C THR A 8 16.01 2.85 -6.73
N LYS A 9 15.29 3.50 -5.79
CA LYS A 9 15.77 3.72 -4.41
C LYS A 9 16.01 2.42 -3.63
N LEU A 10 15.58 1.27 -4.16
CA LEU A 10 15.72 -0.06 -3.57
C LEU A 10 16.81 -0.92 -4.20
N GLU A 11 17.56 -0.42 -5.20
CA GLU A 11 18.60 -1.19 -5.91
C GLU A 11 19.67 -1.80 -5.00
N HIS A 12 19.92 -1.20 -3.83
CA HIS A 12 20.91 -1.68 -2.86
C HIS A 12 20.28 -2.31 -1.61
N LYS A 13 18.98 -2.61 -1.64
CA LYS A 13 18.26 -3.20 -0.50
C LYS A 13 18.02 -4.68 -0.74
N SER A 14 18.20 -5.50 0.28
CA SER A 14 17.74 -6.89 0.24
C SER A 14 16.23 -6.97 0.51
N TYR A 15 15.60 -8.09 0.16
CA TYR A 15 14.22 -8.40 0.56
C TYR A 15 13.99 -8.22 2.07
N SER A 16 14.99 -8.57 2.89
CA SER A 16 14.94 -8.46 4.34
C SER A 16 14.98 -7.00 4.82
N ASP A 17 15.73 -6.14 4.13
CA ASP A 17 15.80 -4.71 4.43
C ASP A 17 14.47 -4.02 4.12
N VAL A 18 13.90 -4.30 2.95
CA VAL A 18 12.59 -3.75 2.55
C VAL A 18 11.50 -4.23 3.52
N THR A 19 11.50 -5.51 3.89
CA THR A 19 10.54 -6.05 4.86
C THR A 19 10.71 -5.40 6.24
N ARG A 20 11.94 -5.17 6.70
CA ARG A 20 12.21 -4.49 7.97
C ARG A 20 11.71 -3.06 7.97
N PHE A 21 11.94 -2.33 6.88
CA PHE A 21 11.42 -0.98 6.68
C PHE A 21 9.89 -0.95 6.74
N LEU A 22 9.22 -1.79 5.94
CA LEU A 22 7.75 -1.85 5.90
C LEU A 22 7.14 -2.18 7.28
N LYS A 23 7.81 -3.01 8.09
CA LYS A 23 7.36 -3.34 9.46
C LYS A 23 7.41 -2.17 10.44
N GLN A 24 8.13 -1.09 10.14
CA GLN A 24 8.14 0.10 10.99
C GLN A 24 6.85 0.91 10.88
N THR A 25 6.12 0.77 9.78
CA THR A 25 4.95 1.61 9.45
C THR A 25 3.71 0.80 9.06
N THR A 26 3.85 -0.48 8.74
CA THR A 26 2.77 -1.33 8.22
C THR A 26 2.88 -2.77 8.73
N HIS A 27 1.86 -3.58 8.45
CA HIS A 27 1.90 -5.04 8.63
C HIS A 27 2.30 -5.81 7.36
N LEU A 28 2.79 -5.11 6.33
CA LEU A 28 3.10 -5.69 5.03
C LEU A 28 4.48 -6.35 5.02
N THR A 29 4.59 -7.41 4.21
CA THR A 29 5.86 -7.95 3.74
C THR A 29 6.27 -7.26 2.43
N ALA A 30 7.56 -7.32 2.08
CA ALA A 30 8.02 -6.78 0.81
C ALA A 30 7.27 -7.40 -0.39
N ARG A 31 7.02 -8.72 -0.36
CA ARG A 31 6.22 -9.43 -1.37
C ARG A 31 4.82 -8.86 -1.54
N GLU A 32 4.06 -8.71 -0.45
CA GLU A 32 2.69 -8.18 -0.53
C GLU A 32 2.67 -6.75 -1.06
N TRP A 33 3.62 -5.94 -0.64
CA TRP A 33 3.73 -4.54 -1.04
C TRP A 33 4.06 -4.38 -2.51
N ILE A 34 5.13 -5.02 -3.03
CA ILE A 34 5.50 -4.89 -4.45
C ILE A 34 4.41 -5.42 -5.37
N ILE A 35 3.77 -6.53 -5.01
CA ILE A 35 2.70 -7.12 -5.83
C ILE A 35 1.49 -6.20 -5.85
N ALA A 36 1.08 -5.63 -4.70
CA ALA A 36 -0.01 -4.67 -4.66
C ALA A 36 0.27 -3.43 -5.52
N ARG A 37 1.51 -2.91 -5.50
CA ARG A 37 1.90 -1.76 -6.33
C ARG A 37 1.92 -2.10 -7.82
N LEU A 38 2.48 -3.25 -8.20
CA LEU A 38 2.51 -3.70 -9.60
C LEU A 38 1.11 -3.98 -10.14
N CYS A 39 0.22 -4.60 -9.34
CA CYS A 39 -1.19 -4.79 -9.70
C CYS A 39 -1.91 -3.45 -9.89
N ALA A 40 -1.68 -2.48 -9.00
CA ALA A 40 -2.29 -1.15 -9.12
C ALA A 40 -1.83 -0.37 -10.38
N ASP A 41 -0.57 -0.56 -10.79
CA ASP A 41 -0.02 0.09 -11.98
C ASP A 41 -0.38 -0.63 -13.29
N PHE A 42 -0.86 -1.87 -13.22
CA PHE A 42 -1.16 -2.69 -14.41
C PHE A 42 -2.43 -2.20 -15.13
N LYS A 43 -2.27 -1.20 -16.00
CA LYS A 43 -3.32 -0.72 -16.90
C LYS A 43 -3.40 -1.62 -18.15
N ASN A 44 -4.08 -2.76 -18.05
CA ASN A 44 -4.50 -3.61 -19.20
C ASN A 44 -3.46 -3.76 -20.33
N LEU A 45 -2.18 -3.98 -19.99
CA LEU A 45 -1.08 -3.89 -20.96
C LEU A 45 -0.97 -5.07 -21.95
N SER A 46 -1.87 -6.05 -21.95
CA SER A 46 -1.95 -7.11 -22.99
C SER A 46 -3.06 -8.13 -22.70
N ASN A 47 -3.43 -8.93 -23.71
CA ASN A 47 -4.30 -10.12 -23.62
C ASN A 47 -3.75 -11.26 -22.71
N ARG A 48 -2.85 -10.95 -21.77
CA ARG A 48 -2.27 -11.89 -20.80
C ARG A 48 -2.93 -11.68 -19.44
N SER A 49 -3.16 -12.74 -18.68
CA SER A 49 -3.64 -12.60 -17.30
C SER A 49 -2.60 -11.85 -16.48
N GLU A 50 -2.96 -10.66 -15.98
CA GLU A 50 -2.15 -9.73 -15.17
C GLU A 50 -1.18 -10.45 -14.21
N MET A 51 -1.71 -11.34 -13.38
CA MET A 51 -0.93 -12.06 -12.37
C MET A 51 0.19 -12.93 -12.94
N THR A 52 -0.03 -13.54 -14.11
CA THR A 52 1.02 -14.32 -14.78
C THR A 52 2.11 -13.41 -15.32
N TRP A 53 1.74 -12.29 -15.93
CA TRP A 53 2.72 -11.36 -16.48
C TRP A 53 3.57 -10.75 -15.36
N ILE A 54 2.94 -10.28 -14.28
CA ILE A 54 3.65 -9.74 -13.11
C ILE A 54 4.62 -10.77 -12.54
N GLY A 55 4.18 -12.00 -12.34
CA GLY A 55 5.01 -13.06 -11.76
C GLY A 55 6.23 -13.40 -12.63
N GLN A 56 6.04 -13.54 -13.94
CA GLN A 56 7.12 -13.88 -14.88
C GLN A 56 8.17 -12.78 -15.04
N ASN A 57 7.76 -11.52 -14.90
CA ASN A 57 8.66 -10.37 -15.09
C ASN A 57 9.14 -9.79 -13.75
N LEU A 58 8.90 -10.45 -12.61
CA LEU A 58 9.16 -9.85 -11.30
C LEU A 58 10.64 -9.48 -11.07
N PRO A 59 11.64 -10.32 -11.42
CA PRO A 59 13.06 -9.95 -11.27
C PRO A 59 13.48 -8.77 -12.15
N ASP A 60 12.75 -8.63 -13.26
CA ASP A 60 12.92 -7.56 -14.22
C ASP A 60 12.28 -6.25 -13.76
N LEU A 61 11.29 -6.31 -12.86
CA LEU A 61 10.51 -5.17 -12.38
C LEU A 61 10.96 -4.67 -11.01
N VAL A 62 11.58 -5.53 -10.19
CA VAL A 62 11.89 -5.26 -8.78
C VAL A 62 13.35 -5.64 -8.48
N PRO A 63 14.24 -4.67 -8.18
CA PRO A 63 15.69 -4.90 -8.11
C PRO A 63 16.18 -5.93 -7.07
N PHE A 64 15.38 -6.23 -6.05
CA PHE A 64 15.74 -7.12 -4.94
C PHE A 64 15.02 -8.47 -5.00
N VAL A 65 14.38 -8.78 -6.13
CA VAL A 65 13.76 -10.07 -6.40
C VAL A 65 14.59 -10.77 -7.46
N ASP A 66 15.15 -11.93 -7.13
CA ASP A 66 16.03 -12.65 -8.05
C ASP A 66 15.28 -13.67 -8.92
N GLU A 67 14.13 -14.17 -8.43
CA GLU A 67 13.39 -15.28 -9.06
C GLU A 67 11.96 -14.88 -9.41
N PRO A 68 11.41 -15.37 -10.55
CA PRO A 68 10.03 -15.12 -10.94
C PRO A 68 9.06 -15.79 -9.97
N TYR A 69 7.86 -15.23 -9.88
CA TYR A 69 6.76 -15.81 -9.11
C TYR A 69 5.76 -16.52 -10.01
N THR A 70 5.15 -17.57 -9.49
CA THR A 70 4.00 -18.21 -10.10
C THR A 70 2.78 -17.30 -10.03
N ARG A 71 1.80 -17.52 -10.92
CA ARG A 71 0.49 -16.83 -10.87
C ARG A 71 -0.15 -16.94 -9.48
N GLN A 72 -0.04 -18.12 -8.85
CA GLN A 72 -0.64 -18.36 -7.55
C GLN A 72 0.03 -17.55 -6.44
N GLU A 73 1.36 -17.42 -6.46
CA GLU A 73 2.09 -16.60 -5.49
C GLU A 73 1.73 -15.11 -5.60
N VAL A 74 1.59 -14.61 -6.83
CA VAL A 74 1.11 -13.24 -7.08
C VAL A 74 -0.31 -13.05 -6.55
N SER A 75 -1.23 -13.97 -6.89
CA SER A 75 -2.61 -13.93 -6.42
C SER A 75 -2.71 -13.95 -4.89
N ASN A 76 -1.97 -14.86 -4.24
CA ASN A 76 -1.95 -14.99 -2.79
C ASN A 76 -1.38 -13.75 -2.12
N ALA A 77 -0.30 -13.18 -2.64
CA ALA A 77 0.29 -11.95 -2.11
C ALA A 77 -0.68 -10.76 -2.22
N HIS A 78 -1.36 -10.62 -3.35
CA HIS A 78 -2.35 -9.56 -3.54
C HIS A 78 -3.57 -9.74 -2.62
N ALA A 79 -4.08 -10.97 -2.49
CA ALA A 79 -5.17 -11.26 -1.57
C ALA A 79 -4.77 -10.98 -0.10
N ALA A 80 -3.56 -11.40 0.30
CA ALA A 80 -3.03 -11.14 1.63
C ALA A 80 -2.91 -9.63 1.93
N PHE A 81 -2.46 -8.83 0.95
CA PHE A 81 -2.48 -7.37 1.05
C PHE A 81 -3.89 -6.84 1.35
N LYS A 82 -4.90 -7.21 0.55
CA LYS A 82 -6.29 -6.75 0.75
C LYS A 82 -6.85 -7.17 2.11
N HIS A 83 -6.59 -8.41 2.54
CA HIS A 83 -6.99 -8.89 3.85
C HIS A 83 -6.36 -8.08 4.99
N LYS A 84 -5.08 -7.70 4.87
CA LYS A 84 -4.41 -6.87 5.87
C LYS A 84 -5.00 -5.46 5.92
N VAL A 85 -5.29 -4.85 4.78
CA VAL A 85 -5.99 -3.55 4.71
C VAL A 85 -7.33 -3.61 5.44
N GLN A 86 -8.16 -4.61 5.12
CA GLN A 86 -9.46 -4.79 5.77
C GLN A 86 -9.32 -4.97 7.29
N ARG A 87 -8.44 -5.89 7.73
CA ARG A 87 -8.25 -6.15 9.17
C ARG A 87 -7.75 -4.94 9.93
N SER A 88 -6.77 -4.21 9.39
CA SER A 88 -6.25 -2.99 10.01
C SER A 88 -7.33 -1.90 10.11
N GLY A 89 -8.14 -1.72 9.06
CA GLY A 89 -9.28 -0.81 9.07
C GLY A 89 -10.32 -1.19 10.12
N THR A 90 -10.75 -2.46 10.14
CA THR A 90 -11.68 -2.97 11.15
C THR A 90 -11.15 -2.76 12.57
N THR A 91 -9.88 -3.05 12.84
CA THR A 91 -9.27 -2.84 14.16
C THR A 91 -9.25 -1.36 14.57
N PHE A 92 -8.86 -0.47 13.65
CA PHE A 92 -8.82 0.97 13.92
C PHE A 92 -10.21 1.53 14.24
N PHE A 93 -11.20 1.25 13.39
CA PHE A 93 -12.56 1.73 13.62
C PHE A 93 -13.22 1.06 14.83
N TYR A 94 -12.99 -0.24 15.07
CA TYR A 94 -13.47 -0.91 16.28
C TYR A 94 -12.97 -0.19 17.54
N ALA A 95 -11.68 0.19 17.59
CA ALA A 95 -11.14 0.91 18.74
C ALA A 95 -11.89 2.22 19.01
N TYR A 96 -12.26 2.95 17.97
CA TYR A 96 -13.05 4.18 18.09
C TYR A 96 -14.50 3.90 18.49
N TYR A 97 -15.20 3.01 17.78
CA TYR A 97 -16.61 2.67 18.04
C TYR A 97 -16.81 2.07 19.44
N ALA A 98 -15.83 1.31 19.94
CA ALA A 98 -15.86 0.74 21.29
C ALA A 98 -15.41 1.73 22.38
N GLY A 99 -15.07 2.98 22.03
CA GLY A 99 -14.62 4.01 22.97
C GLY A 99 -13.24 3.73 23.60
N LEU A 100 -12.41 2.89 22.96
CA LEU A 100 -11.05 2.59 23.42
C LEU A 100 -10.05 3.68 23.07
N ILE A 101 -10.39 4.51 22.08
CA ILE A 101 -9.67 5.74 21.75
C ILE A 101 -10.67 6.90 21.64
N SER A 102 -10.26 8.08 22.08
CA SER A 102 -11.03 9.31 21.92
C SER A 102 -10.94 9.87 20.49
N LYS A 103 -11.76 10.87 20.20
CA LYS A 103 -11.67 11.63 18.94
C LYS A 103 -10.31 12.32 18.80
N GLU A 104 -9.79 12.88 19.88
CA GLU A 104 -8.48 13.54 19.91
C GLU A 104 -7.35 12.54 19.64
N GLU A 105 -7.41 11.34 20.23
CA GLU A 105 -6.45 10.26 19.95
C GLU A 105 -6.56 9.77 18.50
N MET A 106 -7.77 9.65 17.94
CA MET A 106 -7.97 9.34 16.53
C MET A 106 -7.26 10.36 15.63
N ILE A 107 -7.40 11.65 15.89
CA ILE A 107 -6.73 12.71 15.11
C ILE A 107 -5.20 12.56 15.17
N LEU A 108 -4.65 12.32 16.38
CA LEU A 108 -3.21 12.09 16.56
C LEU A 108 -2.72 10.85 15.79
N ILE A 109 -3.49 9.76 15.80
CA ILE A 109 -3.17 8.55 15.04
C ILE A 109 -3.21 8.85 13.54
N ILE A 110 -4.21 9.58 13.04
CA ILE A 110 -4.30 9.96 11.62
C ILE A 110 -3.09 10.80 11.21
N HIS A 111 -2.68 11.78 12.02
CA HIS A 111 -1.46 12.56 11.74
C HIS A 111 -0.22 11.65 11.62
N LYS A 112 -0.07 10.68 12.53
CA LYS A 112 1.03 9.71 12.46
C LYS A 112 0.96 8.83 11.21
N ILE A 113 -0.23 8.38 10.82
CA ILE A 113 -0.46 7.62 9.58
C ILE A 113 0.01 8.44 8.37
N VAL A 114 -0.36 9.72 8.29
CA VAL A 114 0.09 10.61 7.20
C VAL A 114 1.62 10.71 7.15
N THR A 115 2.28 10.89 8.29
CA THR A 115 3.76 10.90 8.35
C THR A 115 4.38 9.58 7.89
N ASP A 116 3.76 8.44 8.21
CA ASP A 116 4.25 7.14 7.78
C ASP A 116 3.99 6.87 6.30
N LEU A 117 2.88 7.38 5.74
CA LEU A 117 2.60 7.33 4.30
C LEU A 117 3.63 8.12 3.49
N GLN A 118 4.05 9.30 3.97
CA GLN A 118 5.12 10.08 3.33
C GLN A 118 6.40 9.24 3.17
N LYS A 119 6.85 8.57 4.24
CA LYS A 119 8.03 7.68 4.20
C LYS A 119 7.87 6.53 3.20
N LEU A 120 6.66 5.96 3.10
CA LEU A 120 6.39 4.90 2.14
C LEU A 120 6.48 5.42 0.70
N ILE A 121 5.88 6.57 0.39
CA ILE A 121 5.92 7.15 -0.97
C ILE A 121 7.34 7.58 -1.35
N GLU A 122 8.08 8.20 -0.43
CA GLU A 122 9.48 8.58 -0.63
C GLU A 122 10.34 7.37 -1.02
N THR A 123 10.02 6.19 -0.48
CA THR A 123 10.72 4.93 -0.74
C THR A 123 10.41 4.39 -2.14
N GLU A 124 9.24 4.68 -2.70
CA GLU A 124 8.83 4.32 -4.07
C GLU A 124 9.37 5.28 -5.14
N ASN A 125 10.42 6.03 -4.81
CA ASN A 125 10.97 7.09 -5.67
C ASN A 125 9.93 8.15 -6.09
N GLY A 126 8.82 8.26 -5.35
CA GLY A 126 7.85 9.33 -5.53
C GLY A 126 8.37 10.61 -4.90
N GLU A 127 8.30 11.72 -5.64
CA GLU A 127 8.25 13.04 -5.03
C GLU A 127 6.84 13.23 -4.49
N VAL A 128 6.70 13.38 -3.17
CA VAL A 128 5.43 13.83 -2.59
C VAL A 128 5.39 15.33 -2.78
N SER A 129 4.67 15.81 -3.80
CA SER A 129 4.36 17.24 -3.88
C SER A 129 3.39 17.61 -2.76
N ASP A 130 3.48 18.85 -2.25
CA ASP A 130 2.54 19.38 -1.26
C ASP A 130 1.08 19.32 -1.76
N GLU A 131 0.87 19.43 -3.08
CA GLU A 131 -0.44 19.22 -3.73
C GLU A 131 -0.94 17.78 -3.58
N HIS A 132 -0.10 16.76 -3.83
CA HIS A 132 -0.51 15.36 -3.70
C HIS A 132 -0.89 15.00 -2.26
N MET A 133 -0.20 15.57 -1.29
CA MET A 133 -0.55 15.42 0.13
C MET A 133 -1.91 16.03 0.47
N THR A 134 -2.19 17.21 -0.07
CA THR A 134 -3.48 17.90 0.12
C THR A 134 -4.61 17.11 -0.51
N ASP A 135 -4.42 16.57 -1.72
CA ASP A 135 -5.39 15.72 -2.40
C ASP A 135 -5.71 14.43 -1.61
N VAL A 136 -4.69 13.77 -1.04
CA VAL A 136 -4.88 12.59 -0.19
C VAL A 136 -5.64 12.96 1.08
N GLN A 137 -5.31 14.09 1.72
CA GLN A 137 -6.03 14.55 2.91
C GLN A 137 -7.49 14.88 2.60
N MET A 138 -7.76 15.55 1.48
CA MET A 138 -9.13 15.83 1.02
C MET A 138 -9.90 14.55 0.69
N LEU A 139 -9.25 13.57 0.05
CA LEU A 139 -9.87 12.27 -0.26
C LEU A 139 -10.17 11.46 1.01
N VAL A 140 -9.31 11.50 2.02
CA VAL A 140 -9.57 10.87 3.32
C VAL A 140 -10.73 11.57 4.03
N ALA A 141 -10.77 12.91 4.01
CA ALA A 141 -11.87 13.68 4.59
C ALA A 141 -13.21 13.39 3.89
N ASP A 142 -13.22 13.35 2.55
CA ASP A 142 -14.39 13.00 1.74
C ASP A 142 -14.83 11.55 2.00
N ALA A 143 -13.90 10.60 2.05
CA ALA A 143 -14.22 9.20 2.35
C ALA A 143 -14.84 9.05 3.75
N LEU A 144 -14.29 9.71 4.78
CA LEU A 144 -14.88 9.72 6.11
C LEU A 144 -16.26 10.40 6.14
N HIS A 145 -16.42 11.49 5.40
CA HIS A 145 -17.71 12.18 5.28
C HIS A 145 -18.77 11.28 4.64
N ARG A 146 -18.44 10.64 3.52
CA ARG A 146 -19.33 9.71 2.80
C ARG A 146 -19.67 8.45 3.59
N ILE A 147 -18.71 7.91 4.36
CA ILE A 147 -18.99 6.80 5.28
C ILE A 147 -20.04 7.22 6.29
N ASN A 148 -19.93 8.42 6.85
CA ASN A 148 -20.90 8.95 7.80
C ASN A 148 -22.29 9.15 7.16
N GLU A 149 -22.37 9.72 5.95
CA GLU A 149 -23.65 9.86 5.23
C GLU A 149 -24.32 8.52 4.90
N SER A 150 -23.54 7.50 4.56
CA SER A 150 -24.08 6.17 4.26
C SER A 150 -24.62 5.43 5.49
N LEU A 151 -24.13 5.78 6.68
CA LEU A 151 -24.59 5.20 7.95
C LEU A 151 -25.86 5.89 8.49
N ASP A 152 -26.16 7.11 8.04
CA ASP A 152 -27.39 7.83 8.40
C ASP A 152 -28.62 7.40 7.55
N LEU A 153 -28.43 6.47 6.60
CA LEU A 153 -29.47 5.97 5.69
C LEU A 153 -29.99 4.55 6.03
N ASP A 154 -29.47 3.94 7.10
CA ASP A 154 -29.94 2.66 7.68
C ASP A 154 -30.52 2.87 9.09
#